data_AF-A0A936HV21-F1
#
_entry.id   AF-A0A936HV21-F1
#
_cell.length_a   1.000
_cell.length_b   1.000
_cell.length_c   1.000
_cell.angle_alpha   90.00
_cell.angle_beta   90.00
_cell.angle_gamma   90.00
#
_symmetry.space_group_name_H-M   'P 1'
#
loop_
_entity.id
_entity.type
_entity.pdbx_description
1 polymer ?
#
loop_
_entity_poly.entity_id
_entity_poly.type
_entity_poly.pdbx_seq_one_letter_code
_entity_poly.pdbx_strand_id
1 'polypeptide(L)'
;MKLFAALAICLATLLAGCSQPTNFTGTDLSMVDWGKDFKLTDHNGKARSLADFRGKAVVLFFGYTQCPDVCPTTLSTLRETMALLGDDASRVQVLFATLDPERDTQALLAQYVPAFHPSFLGLYADEKAIAAVAKDFKVFYVKQPGKTPGSYSVDHSTGSYAFDPQGRLRLLLRHGEAPAKVAADLKLLLAGK
;
A
#
# COMPACT_ATOMS: atom_id res chain seq x y z
N MET A 1 17.09 -18.48 69.36
CA MET A 1 15.65 -18.20 69.12
C MET A 1 15.54 -17.00 68.19
N LYS A 2 15.04 -17.22 66.95
CA LYS A 2 14.68 -16.25 65.89
C LYS A 2 15.88 -15.55 65.20
N LEU A 3 16.38 -15.95 64.01
CA LEU A 3 15.80 -16.17 62.67
C LEU A 3 15.27 -14.90 61.99
N PHE A 4 15.53 -14.83 60.67
CA PHE A 4 15.13 -13.87 59.61
C PHE A 4 16.05 -12.68 59.34
N ALA A 5 16.40 -12.30 58.11
CA ALA A 5 16.53 -12.95 56.79
C ALA A 5 16.91 -11.79 55.85
N ALA A 6 17.92 -11.99 55.01
CA ALA A 6 18.18 -11.14 53.84
C ALA A 6 17.13 -11.45 52.74
N LEU A 7 16.55 -10.43 52.10
CA LEU A 7 15.97 -10.52 50.76
C LEU A 7 15.70 -9.09 50.24
N ALA A 8 16.60 -8.51 49.46
CA ALA A 8 16.61 -8.52 47.99
C ALA A 8 15.57 -7.58 47.36
N ILE A 9 16.12 -6.49 46.81
CA ILE A 9 15.54 -5.56 45.85
C ILE A 9 14.93 -6.35 44.67
N CYS A 10 13.66 -6.13 44.36
CA CYS A 10 13.14 -6.37 43.00
C CYS A 10 11.91 -5.49 42.76
N LEU A 11 12.18 -4.28 42.28
CA LEU A 11 11.22 -3.36 41.71
C LEU A 11 10.73 -3.93 40.36
N ALA A 12 9.78 -4.86 40.41
CA ALA A 12 9.13 -5.40 39.22
C ALA A 12 8.04 -4.40 38.76
N THR A 13 8.45 -3.35 38.05
CA THR A 13 7.54 -2.59 37.19
C THR A 13 7.07 -3.52 36.07
N LEU A 14 5.97 -4.21 36.31
CA LEU A 14 5.16 -4.89 35.30
C LEU A 14 4.61 -3.82 34.35
N LEU A 15 5.39 -3.49 33.31
CA LEU A 15 4.87 -2.88 32.09
C LEU A 15 4.00 -3.92 31.39
N ALA A 16 2.78 -4.10 31.91
CA ALA A 16 1.70 -4.70 31.17
C ALA A 16 1.38 -3.77 30.00
N GLY A 17 2.10 -3.96 28.89
CA GLY A 17 1.80 -3.33 27.62
C GLY A 17 0.46 -3.85 27.12
N CYS A 18 -0.63 -3.25 27.58
CA CYS A 18 -1.93 -3.43 26.96
C CYS A 18 -1.87 -2.80 25.56
N SER A 19 -1.51 -3.60 24.56
CA SER A 19 -1.80 -3.28 23.17
C SER A 19 -3.32 -3.28 23.02
N GLN A 20 -3.93 -2.10 23.11
CA GLN A 20 -5.32 -1.91 22.70
C GLN A 20 -5.50 -2.53 21.30
N PRO A 21 -6.48 -3.43 21.10
CA PRO A 21 -6.73 -3.98 19.77
C PRO A 21 -7.08 -2.81 18.85
N THR A 22 -6.25 -2.61 17.82
CA THR A 22 -6.49 -1.56 16.84
C THR A 22 -7.48 -2.09 15.82
N ASN A 23 -8.68 -1.53 15.86
CA ASN A 23 -9.73 -1.88 14.91
C ASN A 23 -9.47 -1.14 13.60
N PHE A 24 -8.64 -1.75 12.74
CA PHE A 24 -8.53 -1.31 11.36
C PHE A 24 -9.86 -1.53 10.63
N THR A 25 -10.18 -0.64 9.70
CA THR A 25 -11.28 -0.86 8.76
C THR A 25 -10.85 -1.83 7.66
N GLY A 26 -9.62 -1.69 7.17
CA GLY A 26 -9.01 -2.61 6.21
C GLY A 26 -8.86 -4.03 6.77
N THR A 27 -8.84 -5.01 5.88
CA THR A 27 -8.61 -6.40 6.28
C THR A 27 -7.18 -6.56 6.76
N ASP A 28 -6.98 -7.06 7.97
CA ASP A 28 -5.65 -7.31 8.54
C ASP A 28 -4.92 -8.42 7.78
N LEU A 29 -3.75 -8.09 7.26
CA LEU A 29 -2.82 -8.96 6.55
C LEU A 29 -1.52 -9.20 7.34
N SER A 30 -1.42 -8.78 8.61
CA SER A 30 -0.18 -8.83 9.39
C SER A 30 0.40 -10.24 9.57
N MET A 31 -0.40 -11.29 9.38
CA MET A 31 0.01 -12.69 9.52
C MET A 31 0.37 -13.37 8.20
N VAL A 32 0.27 -12.68 7.06
CA VAL A 32 0.59 -13.28 5.76
C VAL A 32 2.08 -13.24 5.46
N ASP A 33 2.56 -14.17 4.64
CA ASP A 33 3.99 -14.33 4.34
C ASP A 33 4.40 -13.95 2.91
N TRP A 34 3.47 -13.39 2.13
CA TRP A 34 3.61 -12.97 0.73
C TRP A 34 3.51 -11.45 0.58
N GLY A 35 3.82 -10.90 -0.59
CA GLY A 35 3.69 -9.46 -0.87
C GLY A 35 4.60 -8.59 0.00
N LYS A 36 5.79 -9.11 0.32
CA LYS A 36 6.73 -8.51 1.29
C LYS A 36 7.63 -7.43 0.69
N ASP A 37 7.76 -7.38 -0.63
CA ASP A 37 8.55 -6.39 -1.36
C ASP A 37 8.15 -6.36 -2.84
N PHE A 38 8.62 -5.36 -3.57
CA PHE A 38 8.55 -5.30 -5.03
C PHE A 38 9.87 -4.79 -5.59
N LYS A 39 10.12 -5.06 -6.87
CA LYS A 39 11.25 -4.48 -7.62
C LYS A 39 10.72 -3.98 -8.95
N LEU A 40 10.39 -2.69 -8.99
CA LEU A 40 9.76 -2.04 -10.14
C LEU A 40 10.51 -0.73 -10.45
N THR A 41 10.29 -0.17 -11.63
CA THR A 41 10.86 1.12 -12.01
C THR A 41 9.77 2.19 -11.88
N ASP A 42 10.07 3.34 -11.29
CA ASP A 42 9.11 4.45 -11.26
C ASP A 42 9.06 5.22 -12.59
N HIS A 43 8.06 6.06 -12.78
CA HIS A 43 7.92 6.88 -13.99
C HIS A 43 9.09 7.86 -14.22
N ASN A 44 9.96 8.06 -13.24
CA ASN A 44 11.19 8.87 -13.35
C ASN A 44 12.41 8.04 -13.77
N GLY A 45 12.23 6.74 -14.04
CA GLY A 45 13.29 5.83 -14.48
C GLY A 45 14.16 5.30 -13.35
N LYS A 46 13.81 5.53 -12.08
CA LYS A 46 14.59 5.04 -10.94
C LYS A 46 13.95 3.76 -10.40
N ALA A 47 14.77 2.72 -10.23
CA ALA A 47 14.36 1.49 -9.57
C ALA A 47 13.83 1.77 -8.16
N ARG A 48 12.79 1.03 -7.74
CA ARG A 48 12.14 1.13 -6.44
C ARG A 48 11.89 -0.24 -5.83
N SER A 49 12.01 -0.25 -4.53
CA SER A 49 11.61 -1.29 -3.58
C SER A 49 10.89 -0.65 -2.39
N LEU A 50 10.32 -1.46 -1.50
CA LEU A 50 9.80 -0.93 -0.24
C LEU A 50 10.87 -0.26 0.62
N ALA A 51 12.14 -0.69 0.49
CA ALA A 51 13.24 -0.13 1.26
C ALA A 51 13.48 1.37 0.96
N ASP A 52 13.14 1.84 -0.24
CA ASP A 52 13.21 3.26 -0.62
C ASP A 52 12.25 4.14 0.17
N PHE A 53 11.24 3.55 0.80
CA PHE A 53 10.16 4.25 1.50
C PHE A 53 10.15 3.98 3.01
N ARG A 54 11.26 3.48 3.58
CA ARG A 54 11.39 3.28 5.03
C ARG A 54 11.04 4.55 5.81
N GLY A 55 10.31 4.38 6.91
CA GLY A 55 9.80 5.48 7.72
C GLY A 55 8.49 6.08 7.21
N LYS A 56 7.98 5.64 6.06
CA LYS A 56 6.66 6.02 5.53
C LYS A 56 5.70 4.85 5.53
N ALA A 57 4.42 5.12 5.75
CA ALA A 57 3.40 4.16 5.35
C ALA A 57 3.31 4.14 3.80
N VAL A 58 3.19 2.97 3.21
CA VAL A 58 3.12 2.83 1.74
C VAL A 58 1.76 2.25 1.35
N VAL A 59 1.08 2.86 0.39
CA VAL A 59 -0.12 2.30 -0.22
C VAL A 59 0.21 1.89 -1.65
N LEU A 60 0.22 0.58 -1.92
CA LEU A 60 0.45 0.01 -3.25
C LEU A 60 -0.88 -0.42 -3.88
N PHE A 61 -1.22 0.17 -5.01
CA PHE A 61 -2.40 -0.16 -5.79
C PHE A 61 -1.99 -0.70 -7.17
N PHE A 62 -2.54 -1.84 -7.56
CA PHE A 62 -2.34 -2.43 -8.88
C PHE A 62 -3.49 -2.03 -9.79
N GLY A 63 -3.20 -1.48 -10.97
CA GLY A 63 -4.21 -0.99 -11.91
C GLY A 63 -3.66 -0.78 -13.31
N TYR A 64 -4.38 -0.06 -14.16
CA TYR A 64 -3.90 0.32 -15.50
C TYR A 64 -4.56 1.63 -15.95
N THR A 65 -3.89 2.42 -16.79
CA THR A 65 -4.32 3.81 -17.07
C THR A 65 -5.61 3.89 -17.87
N GLN A 66 -5.93 2.86 -18.66
CA GLN A 66 -7.14 2.78 -19.48
C GLN A 66 -8.35 2.22 -18.73
N CYS A 67 -8.25 2.00 -17.41
CA CYS A 67 -9.37 1.54 -16.60
C CYS A 67 -10.43 2.65 -16.51
N PRO A 68 -11.69 2.39 -16.92
CA PRO A 68 -12.69 3.44 -17.05
C PRO A 68 -13.29 3.93 -15.73
N ASP A 69 -13.11 3.21 -14.61
CA ASP A 69 -13.80 3.49 -13.34
C ASP A 69 -12.93 3.22 -12.11
N VAL A 70 -12.61 1.95 -11.83
CA VAL A 70 -11.97 1.54 -10.56
C VAL A 70 -10.66 2.28 -10.29
N CYS A 71 -9.77 2.40 -11.29
CA CYS A 71 -8.47 3.05 -11.10
C CYS A 71 -8.58 4.56 -10.81
N PRO A 72 -9.25 5.38 -11.66
CA PRO A 72 -9.37 6.81 -11.37
C PRO A 72 -10.14 7.09 -10.07
N THR A 73 -11.13 6.25 -9.73
CA THR A 73 -11.87 6.35 -8.46
C THR A 73 -10.96 6.07 -7.27
N THR A 74 -10.19 4.98 -7.28
CA THR A 74 -9.25 4.66 -6.20
C THR A 74 -8.16 5.73 -6.03
N LEU A 75 -7.58 6.24 -7.12
CA LEU A 75 -6.56 7.29 -7.05
C LEU A 75 -7.14 8.62 -6.52
N SER A 76 -8.40 8.93 -6.86
CA SER A 76 -9.10 10.11 -6.31
C SER A 76 -9.39 9.96 -4.81
N THR A 77 -9.84 8.77 -4.37
CA THR A 77 -9.99 8.44 -2.94
C THR A 77 -8.67 8.60 -2.20
N LEU A 78 -7.56 8.14 -2.78
CA LEU A 78 -6.24 8.28 -2.16
C LEU A 78 -5.77 9.74 -2.13
N ARG A 79 -6.04 10.55 -3.17
CA ARG A 79 -5.79 12.01 -3.13
C ARG A 79 -6.54 12.66 -1.97
N GLU A 80 -7.82 12.35 -1.80
CA GLU A 80 -8.63 12.90 -0.69
C GLU A 80 -8.15 12.40 0.67
N THR A 81 -7.71 11.15 0.74
CA THR A 81 -7.04 10.59 1.93
C THR A 81 -5.81 11.42 2.30
N MET A 82 -4.96 11.78 1.34
CA MET A 82 -3.79 12.65 1.59
C MET A 82 -4.21 14.00 2.17
N ALA A 83 -5.29 14.60 1.67
CA ALA A 83 -5.80 15.86 2.22
C ALA A 83 -6.26 15.71 3.69
N LEU A 84 -6.90 14.59 4.04
CA LEU A 84 -7.38 14.31 5.41
C LEU A 84 -6.26 13.91 6.38
N LEU A 85 -5.11 13.48 5.87
CA LEU A 85 -3.91 13.24 6.66
C LEU A 85 -3.25 14.55 7.12
N GLY A 86 -3.40 15.65 6.38
CA GLY A 86 -2.74 16.92 6.69
C GLY A 86 -1.21 16.75 6.66
N ASP A 87 -0.52 17.19 7.71
CA ASP A 87 0.95 17.13 7.79
C ASP A 87 1.51 15.69 7.71
N ASP A 88 0.74 14.70 8.19
CA ASP A 88 1.11 13.28 8.11
C ASP A 88 1.17 12.77 6.65
N ALA A 89 0.57 13.47 5.69
CA ALA A 89 0.62 13.09 4.27
C ALA A 89 2.07 12.99 3.74
N SER A 90 3.00 13.79 4.28
CA SER A 90 4.42 13.71 3.94
C SER A 90 5.09 12.37 4.30
N ARG A 91 4.49 11.65 5.27
CA ARG A 91 4.90 10.34 5.78
C ARG A 91 4.15 9.19 5.09
N VAL A 92 3.38 9.46 4.05
CA VAL A 92 2.69 8.45 3.24
C VAL A 92 3.21 8.49 1.80
N GLN A 93 3.43 7.31 1.21
CA GLN A 93 3.73 7.16 -0.20
C GLN A 93 2.66 6.31 -0.87
N VAL A 94 2.01 6.85 -1.91
CA VAL A 94 1.10 6.10 -2.77
C VAL A 94 1.85 5.68 -4.03
N LEU A 95 1.68 4.41 -4.41
CA LEU A 95 2.31 3.76 -5.55
C LEU A 95 1.23 3.11 -6.42
N PHE A 96 1.24 3.43 -7.70
CA PHE A 96 0.38 2.82 -8.71
C PHE A 96 1.23 1.88 -9.57
N ALA A 97 1.09 0.57 -9.40
CA ALA A 97 1.78 -0.41 -10.23
C ALA A 97 0.90 -0.79 -11.43
N THR A 98 1.35 -0.49 -12.65
CA THR A 98 0.59 -0.88 -13.84
C THR A 98 0.60 -2.40 -14.02
N LEU A 99 -0.56 -2.98 -14.32
CA LEU A 99 -0.77 -4.36 -14.75
C LEU A 99 -0.76 -4.50 -16.29
N ASP A 100 -0.54 -3.40 -17.01
CA ASP A 100 -0.63 -3.33 -18.46
C ASP A 100 0.55 -2.57 -19.08
N PRO A 101 1.77 -3.13 -18.96
CA PRO A 101 2.99 -2.46 -19.43
C PRO A 101 3.07 -2.32 -20.96
N GLU A 102 2.21 -3.01 -21.72
CA GLU A 102 2.10 -2.84 -23.18
C GLU A 102 1.55 -1.46 -23.55
N ARG A 103 0.57 -0.95 -22.77
CA ARG A 103 -0.09 0.34 -23.03
C ARG A 103 0.37 1.44 -22.08
N ASP A 104 0.72 1.09 -20.85
CA ASP A 104 1.12 2.02 -19.80
C ASP A 104 2.63 2.29 -19.85
N THR A 105 3.06 3.01 -20.89
CA THR A 105 4.46 3.43 -21.01
C THR A 105 4.88 4.32 -19.84
N GLN A 106 6.19 4.36 -19.57
CA GLN A 106 6.78 5.25 -18.56
C GLN A 106 6.32 6.71 -18.74
N ALA A 107 6.32 7.21 -19.98
CA ALA A 107 5.90 8.58 -20.30
C ALA A 107 4.42 8.83 -20.01
N LEU A 108 3.56 7.83 -20.25
CA LEU A 108 2.14 7.92 -19.91
C LEU A 108 1.93 7.92 -18.40
N LEU A 109 2.62 7.06 -17.66
CA LEU A 109 2.55 7.00 -16.20
C LEU A 109 3.06 8.29 -15.52
N ALA A 110 4.06 8.95 -16.12
CA ALA A 110 4.58 10.24 -15.66
C ALA A 110 3.55 11.38 -15.79
N GLN A 111 2.57 11.24 -16.70
CA GLN A 111 1.48 12.20 -16.86
C GLN A 111 0.27 11.82 -16.01
N TYR A 112 -0.13 10.54 -16.07
CA TYR A 112 -1.37 10.04 -15.48
C TYR A 112 -1.33 10.08 -13.95
N VAL A 113 -0.29 9.54 -13.32
CA VAL A 113 -0.28 9.33 -11.86
C VAL A 113 -0.11 10.65 -11.09
N PRO A 114 0.85 11.53 -11.44
CA PRO A 114 1.01 12.82 -10.75
C PRO A 114 -0.18 13.77 -10.92
N ALA A 115 -1.03 13.57 -11.93
CA ALA A 115 -2.25 14.36 -12.11
C ALA A 115 -3.27 14.18 -10.98
N PHE A 116 -3.24 13.04 -10.27
CA PHE A 116 -4.06 12.84 -9.08
C PHE A 116 -3.45 13.49 -7.84
N HIS A 117 -2.14 13.34 -7.65
CA HIS A 117 -1.40 13.99 -6.58
C HIS A 117 0.11 14.00 -6.93
N PRO A 118 0.82 15.12 -6.78
CA PRO A 118 2.21 15.27 -7.27
C PRO A 118 3.21 14.34 -6.58
N SER A 119 2.91 13.81 -5.39
CA SER A 119 3.77 12.84 -4.69
C SER A 119 3.54 11.38 -5.12
N PHE A 120 2.51 11.08 -5.92
CA PHE A 120 2.20 9.71 -6.29
C PHE A 120 3.18 9.22 -7.37
N LEU A 121 3.58 7.96 -7.27
CA LEU A 121 4.51 7.35 -8.22
C LEU A 121 3.82 6.26 -9.03
N GLY A 122 3.94 6.35 -10.34
CA GLY A 122 3.60 5.26 -11.25
C GLY A 122 4.78 4.31 -11.35
N LEU A 123 4.53 3.03 -11.19
CA LEU A 123 5.52 1.96 -11.25
C LEU A 123 5.22 1.07 -12.46
N TYR A 124 6.27 0.68 -13.17
CA TYR A 124 6.21 -0.21 -14.33
C TYR A 124 7.39 -1.18 -14.35
N ALA A 125 7.20 -2.26 -15.09
CA ALA A 125 8.22 -3.23 -15.46
C ALA A 125 7.77 -3.97 -16.72
N ASP A 126 8.57 -4.89 -17.25
CA ASP A 126 8.11 -5.78 -18.32
C ASP A 126 7.01 -6.73 -17.84
N GLU A 127 6.30 -7.36 -18.79
CA GLU A 127 5.14 -8.19 -18.51
C GLU A 127 5.45 -9.40 -17.60
N LYS A 128 6.65 -9.97 -17.70
CA LYS A 128 7.07 -11.09 -16.85
C LYS A 128 7.33 -10.61 -15.42
N ALA A 129 7.99 -9.47 -15.26
CA ALA A 129 8.29 -8.89 -13.96
C ALA A 129 7.01 -8.44 -13.24
N ILE A 130 6.08 -7.76 -13.92
CA ILE A 130 4.83 -7.37 -13.28
C ILE A 130 3.97 -8.58 -12.91
N ALA A 131 3.91 -9.61 -13.76
CA ALA A 131 3.18 -10.84 -13.45
C ALA A 131 3.73 -11.53 -12.20
N ALA A 132 5.05 -11.55 -12.04
CA ALA A 132 5.71 -12.11 -10.86
C ALA A 132 5.37 -11.32 -9.58
N VAL A 133 5.39 -9.99 -9.64
CA VAL A 133 5.03 -9.12 -8.50
C VAL A 133 3.54 -9.28 -8.18
N ALA A 134 2.65 -9.18 -9.17
CA ALA A 134 1.21 -9.37 -8.98
C ALA A 134 0.90 -10.73 -8.33
N LYS A 135 1.55 -11.80 -8.79
CA LYS A 135 1.41 -13.14 -8.21
C LYS A 135 1.87 -13.22 -6.75
N ASP A 136 2.98 -12.59 -6.39
CA ASP A 136 3.44 -12.54 -5.00
C ASP A 136 2.41 -11.83 -4.12
N PHE A 137 1.82 -10.75 -4.61
CA PHE A 137 0.75 -10.02 -3.91
C PHE A 137 -0.64 -10.68 -3.97
N LYS A 138 -0.75 -11.86 -4.60
CA LYS A 138 -2.03 -12.55 -4.86
C LYS A 138 -3.02 -11.71 -5.68
N VAL A 139 -2.54 -10.76 -6.46
CA VAL A 139 -3.31 -9.99 -7.42
C VAL A 139 -3.60 -10.87 -8.62
N PHE A 140 -4.87 -11.15 -8.85
CA PHE A 140 -5.33 -11.78 -10.08
C PHE A 140 -5.65 -10.71 -11.10
N TYR A 141 -5.25 -10.93 -12.36
CA TYR A 141 -5.65 -10.07 -13.46
C TYR A 141 -5.71 -10.83 -14.79
N VAL A 142 -6.66 -10.44 -15.65
CA VAL A 142 -6.90 -11.06 -16.97
C VAL A 142 -7.28 -9.99 -17.98
N LYS A 143 -6.64 -10.02 -19.15
CA LYS A 143 -7.03 -9.19 -20.30
C LYS A 143 -8.32 -9.75 -20.91
N GLN A 144 -9.35 -8.92 -21.02
CA GLN A 144 -10.63 -9.24 -21.65
C GLN A 144 -10.74 -8.51 -22.99
N PRO A 145 -11.01 -9.23 -24.10
CA PRO A 145 -11.25 -8.60 -25.39
C PRO A 145 -12.37 -7.56 -25.30
N GLY A 146 -12.12 -6.38 -25.85
CA GLY A 146 -13.10 -5.30 -25.92
C GLY A 146 -14.04 -5.44 -27.12
N LYS A 147 -14.96 -4.49 -27.25
CA LYS A 147 -16.01 -4.50 -28.29
C LYS A 147 -15.49 -4.14 -29.69
N THR A 148 -14.34 -3.46 -29.77
CA THR A 148 -13.73 -3.05 -31.05
C THR A 148 -12.39 -3.76 -31.27
N PRO A 149 -11.96 -3.98 -32.54
CA PRO A 149 -10.66 -4.58 -32.83
C PRO A 149 -9.52 -3.87 -32.11
N GLY A 150 -8.65 -4.63 -31.43
CA GLY A 150 -7.51 -4.11 -30.68
C GLY A 150 -7.82 -3.48 -29.32
N SER A 151 -9.10 -3.31 -28.95
CA SER A 151 -9.48 -2.87 -27.61
C SER A 151 -9.51 -4.03 -26.61
N TYR A 152 -9.13 -3.77 -25.37
CA TYR A 152 -9.31 -4.70 -24.26
C TYR A 152 -9.39 -3.95 -22.91
N SER A 153 -10.07 -4.58 -21.95
CA SER A 153 -9.99 -4.22 -20.54
C SER A 153 -9.11 -5.20 -19.79
N VAL A 154 -8.69 -4.84 -18.59
CA VAL A 154 -8.03 -5.78 -17.67
C VAL A 154 -8.93 -5.92 -16.45
N ASP A 155 -9.48 -7.11 -16.25
CA ASP A 155 -10.13 -7.47 -14.99
C ASP A 155 -9.01 -7.66 -13.96
N HIS A 156 -9.12 -7.05 -12.77
CA HIS A 156 -8.11 -7.24 -11.73
C HIS A 156 -8.66 -7.11 -10.31
N SER A 157 -7.92 -7.65 -9.34
CA SER A 157 -8.18 -7.40 -7.91
C SER A 157 -8.14 -5.90 -7.62
N THR A 158 -9.19 -5.38 -6.95
CA THR A 158 -9.40 -3.93 -6.82
C THR A 158 -8.87 -3.32 -5.52
N GLY A 159 -8.36 -4.14 -4.61
CA GLY A 159 -7.83 -3.68 -3.32
C GLY A 159 -6.48 -2.96 -3.43
N SER A 160 -6.17 -2.13 -2.43
CA SER A 160 -4.84 -1.53 -2.24
C SER A 160 -4.17 -2.12 -1.00
N TYR A 161 -2.85 -2.32 -1.06
CA TYR A 161 -2.06 -2.91 0.01
C TYR A 161 -1.38 -1.80 0.82
N ALA A 162 -1.61 -1.76 2.13
CA ALA A 162 -0.99 -0.78 3.01
C ALA A 162 0.12 -1.42 3.84
N PHE A 163 1.29 -0.79 3.81
CA PHE A 163 2.46 -1.12 4.60
C PHE A 163 2.67 -0.10 5.71
N ASP A 164 3.16 -0.55 6.86
CA ASP A 164 3.58 0.35 7.93
C ASP A 164 4.97 0.97 7.66
N PRO A 165 5.41 1.95 8.48
CA PRO A 165 6.74 2.57 8.35
C PRO A 165 7.94 1.62 8.46
N GLN A 166 7.73 0.39 8.93
CA GLN A 166 8.75 -0.66 9.00
C GLN A 166 8.80 -1.49 7.71
N GLY A 167 7.91 -1.23 6.75
CA GLY A 167 7.80 -1.97 5.49
C GLY A 167 7.07 -3.30 5.63
N ARG A 168 6.29 -3.51 6.70
CA ARG A 168 5.49 -4.73 6.88
C ARG A 168 4.13 -4.53 6.21
N LEU A 169 3.66 -5.54 5.48
CA LEU A 169 2.30 -5.54 4.93
C LEU A 169 1.30 -5.66 6.09
N ARG A 170 0.37 -4.72 6.19
CA ARG A 170 -0.57 -4.64 7.31
C ARG A 170 -2.01 -4.78 6.88
N LEU A 171 -2.42 -4.10 5.80
CA LEU A 171 -3.84 -4.01 5.46
C LEU A 171 -4.09 -4.25 3.97
N LEU A 172 -5.23 -4.88 3.68
CA LEU A 172 -5.92 -4.76 2.41
C LEU A 172 -7.03 -3.71 2.54
N LEU A 173 -6.84 -2.57 1.89
CA LEU A 173 -7.82 -1.50 1.78
C LEU A 173 -8.76 -1.81 0.62
N ARG A 174 -10.07 -1.83 0.90
CA ARG A 174 -11.09 -2.15 -0.10
C ARG A 174 -11.28 -1.00 -1.07
N HIS A 175 -11.49 -1.32 -2.35
CA HIS A 175 -12.02 -0.34 -3.29
C HIS A 175 -13.38 0.19 -2.81
N GLY A 176 -13.62 1.49 -3.03
CA GLY A 176 -14.84 2.17 -2.60
C GLY A 176 -14.90 2.50 -1.11
N GLU A 177 -13.83 2.24 -0.34
CA GLU A 177 -13.76 2.69 1.06
C GLU A 177 -13.71 4.22 1.14
N ALA A 178 -14.36 4.78 2.17
CA ALA A 178 -14.38 6.23 2.35
C ALA A 178 -12.97 6.78 2.68
N PRO A 179 -12.53 7.90 2.08
CA PRO A 179 -11.21 8.50 2.33
C PRO A 179 -10.89 8.70 3.81
N ALA A 180 -11.89 9.08 4.62
CA ALA A 180 -11.71 9.30 6.06
C ALA A 180 -11.33 8.02 6.83
N LYS A 181 -11.84 6.86 6.42
CA LYS A 181 -11.50 5.58 7.04
C LYS A 181 -10.12 5.11 6.62
N VAL A 182 -9.76 5.29 5.34
CA VAL A 182 -8.39 5.03 4.87
C VAL A 182 -7.40 5.92 5.61
N ALA A 183 -7.72 7.21 5.80
CA ALA A 183 -6.87 8.13 6.56
C ALA A 183 -6.74 7.70 8.03
N ALA A 184 -7.82 7.23 8.66
CA ALA A 184 -7.79 6.72 10.03
C ALA A 184 -6.87 5.50 10.17
N ASP A 185 -6.99 4.52 9.27
CA ASP A 185 -6.13 3.33 9.24
C ASP A 185 -4.66 3.72 9.03
N LEU A 186 -4.37 4.62 8.10
CA LEU A 186 -3.00 5.09 7.86
C LEU A 186 -2.42 5.84 9.08
N LYS A 187 -3.22 6.64 9.80
CA LYS A 187 -2.79 7.28 11.05
C LYS A 187 -2.44 6.25 12.13
N LEU A 188 -3.20 5.16 12.23
CA LEU A 188 -2.88 4.05 13.14
C LEU A 188 -1.54 3.40 12.75
N LEU A 189 -1.34 3.09 11.46
CA LEU A 189 -0.06 2.54 10.98
C LEU A 189 1.13 3.48 11.26
N LEU A 190 0.96 4.77 11.03
CA LEU A 190 1.98 5.79 11.31
C LEU A 190 2.30 5.95 12.79
N ALA A 191 1.35 5.59 13.68
CA ALA A 191 1.53 5.54 15.13
C ALA A 191 2.11 4.20 15.62
N GLY A 192 2.49 3.29 14.71
CA GLY A 192 3.07 1.99 15.05
C GLY A 192 2.08 0.98 15.60
N LYS A 193 0.79 1.17 15.30
CA LYS A 193 -0.27 0.22 15.62
C LYS A 193 -0.38 -0.87 14.57
#